data_AF-A0A2U3I8L4-F1
#
_entry.id   AF-A0A2U3I8L4-F1
#
_cell.length_a   1.000
_cell.length_b   1.000
_cell.length_c   1.000
_cell.angle_alpha   90.00
_cell.angle_beta   90.00
_cell.angle_gamma   90.00
#
_symmetry.space_group_name_H-M   'P 1'
#
loop_
_entity.id
_entity.type
_entity.pdbx_description
1 polymer ?
#
loop_
_entity_poly.entity_id
_entity_poly.type
_entity_poly.pdbx_seq_one_letter_code
_entity_poly.pdbx_strand_id
1 'polypeptide(L)'
;MWKTTLLLCLLALPLTSCETSGVAQVKTPVAEPLVQVKTKFVDTGCDWTKPIYVSSTDVLSDETARAVLAHNRAGAAQCGWKPTGK
;
A
#
# COMPACT_ATOMS: atom_id res chain seq x y z
N MET A 1 -26.79 57.99 20.16
CA MET A 1 -27.63 57.45 19.06
C MET A 1 -26.81 56.98 17.85
N TRP A 2 -25.67 57.58 17.51
CA TRP A 2 -24.83 57.13 16.37
C TRP A 2 -24.27 55.69 16.51
N LYS A 3 -23.88 55.28 17.73
CA LYS A 3 -23.35 53.92 17.97
C LYS A 3 -24.38 52.81 17.71
N THR A 4 -25.65 53.06 18.02
CA THR A 4 -26.76 52.13 17.73
C THR A 4 -27.16 52.14 16.26
N THR A 5 -27.01 53.26 15.54
CA THR A 5 -27.21 53.31 14.09
C THR A 5 -26.10 52.58 13.32
N LEU A 6 -24.86 52.63 13.81
CA LEU A 6 -23.74 51.90 13.21
C LEU A 6 -23.90 50.37 13.35
N LEU A 7 -24.44 49.92 14.48
CA LEU A 7 -24.68 48.49 14.76
C LEU A 7 -25.81 47.91 13.91
N LEU A 8 -26.82 48.71 13.54
CA LEU A 8 -27.89 48.28 12.63
C LEU A 8 -27.41 48.19 11.16
N CYS A 9 -26.49 49.06 10.72
CA CYS A 9 -25.93 48.96 9.36
C CYS A 9 -25.01 47.75 9.17
N LEU A 10 -24.35 47.26 10.23
CA LEU A 10 -23.50 46.06 10.17
C LEU A 10 -24.29 44.75 10.09
N LEU A 11 -25.56 44.74 10.48
CA LEU A 11 -26.44 43.56 10.41
C LEU A 11 -27.28 43.50 9.12
N ALA A 12 -27.19 44.54 8.28
CA ALA A 12 -27.89 44.65 7.01
C ALA A 12 -26.91 44.60 5.82
N LEU A 13 -25.94 43.69 5.85
CA LEU A 13 -25.30 43.19 4.63
C LEU A 13 -26.24 42.12 4.06
N PRO A 14 -27.14 42.48 3.13
CA PRO A 14 -28.02 41.51 2.51
C PRO A 14 -27.16 40.51 1.75
N LEU A 15 -27.60 39.24 1.82
CA LEU A 15 -27.54 38.24 0.76
C LEU A 15 -27.01 38.81 -0.57
N THR A 16 -25.68 38.92 -0.70
CA THR A 16 -25.07 39.26 -1.98
C THR A 16 -25.21 38.02 -2.82
N SER A 17 -26.30 38.00 -3.59
CA SER A 17 -26.33 37.56 -4.98
C SER A 17 -25.60 36.25 -5.25
N CYS A 18 -26.42 35.22 -5.48
CA CYS A 18 -26.06 34.18 -6.42
C CYS A 18 -25.77 34.84 -7.78
N GLU A 19 -24.54 35.30 -8.01
CA GLU A 19 -24.03 35.32 -9.37
C GLU A 19 -23.80 33.85 -9.73
N THR A 20 -24.81 33.27 -10.38
CA THR A 20 -24.54 32.28 -11.41
C THR A 20 -23.77 33.02 -12.50
N SER A 21 -22.47 33.23 -12.27
CA SER A 21 -21.56 33.47 -13.38
C SER A 21 -21.69 32.21 -14.21
N GLY A 22 -22.41 32.35 -15.33
CA GLY A 22 -22.67 31.27 -16.27
C GLY A 22 -21.37 30.52 -16.52
N VAL A 23 -21.49 29.20 -16.65
CA VAL A 23 -20.40 28.26 -16.90
C VAL A 23 -19.49 28.85 -17.98
N ALA A 24 -18.44 29.56 -17.55
CA ALA A 24 -17.25 29.68 -18.35
C ALA A 24 -16.83 28.22 -18.48
N GLN A 25 -17.02 27.67 -19.68
CA GLN A 25 -16.38 26.44 -20.04
C GLN A 25 -14.89 26.73 -20.00
N VAL A 26 -14.32 26.67 -18.78
CA VAL A 26 -12.98 26.16 -18.59
C VAL A 26 -13.07 24.83 -19.30
N LYS A 27 -12.53 24.81 -20.52
CA LYS A 27 -12.23 23.58 -21.22
C LYS A 27 -11.48 22.79 -20.18
N THR A 28 -12.16 21.83 -19.55
CA THR A 28 -11.52 20.89 -18.66
C THR A 28 -10.36 20.38 -19.50
N PRO A 29 -9.10 20.71 -19.15
CA PRO A 29 -8.00 20.00 -19.77
C PRO A 29 -8.33 18.56 -19.47
N VAL A 30 -8.50 17.75 -20.52
CA VAL A 30 -8.68 16.31 -20.37
C VAL A 30 -7.61 15.91 -19.37
N ALA A 31 -8.04 15.59 -18.15
CA ALA A 31 -7.11 15.34 -17.07
C ALA A 31 -6.35 14.11 -17.50
N GLU A 32 -5.12 14.33 -17.98
CA GLU A 32 -4.25 13.26 -18.37
C GLU A 32 -4.19 12.31 -17.16
N PRO A 33 -4.50 11.01 -17.35
CA PRO A 33 -4.52 10.09 -16.23
C PRO A 33 -3.14 10.12 -15.59
N LEU A 34 -3.07 10.62 -14.35
CA LEU A 34 -1.83 10.70 -13.60
C LEU A 34 -1.34 9.27 -13.38
N VAL A 35 -0.39 8.81 -14.19
CA VAL A 35 0.23 7.50 -14.06
C VAL A 35 1.10 7.53 -12.81
N GLN A 36 0.54 7.12 -11.68
CA GLN A 36 1.30 7.00 -10.44
C GLN A 36 2.11 5.71 -10.44
N VAL A 37 3.42 5.84 -10.60
CA VAL A 37 4.36 4.73 -10.47
C VAL A 37 4.53 4.40 -9.00
N LYS A 38 3.79 3.38 -8.52
CA LYS A 38 3.93 2.87 -7.16
C LYS A 38 4.87 1.66 -7.15
N THR A 39 5.98 1.77 -6.45
CA THR A 39 6.86 0.62 -6.19
C THR A 39 6.12 -0.41 -5.35
N LYS A 40 6.02 -1.65 -5.85
CA LYS A 40 5.49 -2.78 -5.09
C LYS A 40 6.65 -3.57 -4.50
N PHE A 41 6.66 -3.73 -3.18
CA PHE A 41 7.50 -4.73 -2.52
C PHE A 41 6.77 -6.08 -2.58
N VAL A 42 7.48 -7.12 -3.02
CA VAL A 42 6.98 -8.50 -3.01
C VAL A 42 7.76 -9.25 -1.94
N ASP A 43 7.06 -9.65 -0.88
CA ASP A 43 7.63 -10.53 0.14
C ASP A 43 7.65 -11.96 -0.39
N THR A 44 8.84 -12.55 -0.47
CA THR A 44 9.05 -13.95 -0.88
C THR A 44 9.29 -14.87 0.31
N GLY A 45 9.11 -14.37 1.53
CA GLY A 45 9.19 -15.08 2.81
C GLY A 45 8.58 -16.47 2.76
N CYS A 46 7.30 -16.53 2.40
CA CYS A 46 6.52 -17.76 2.37
C CYS A 46 7.11 -18.87 1.50
N ASP A 47 7.81 -18.51 0.42
CA ASP A 47 8.38 -19.50 -0.51
C ASP A 47 9.58 -20.20 0.12
N TRP A 48 10.47 -19.44 0.77
CA TRP A 48 11.70 -19.99 1.33
C TRP A 48 11.54 -20.50 2.77
N THR A 49 10.47 -20.11 3.49
CA THR A 49 10.12 -20.63 4.82
C THR A 49 9.12 -21.78 4.78
N LYS A 50 8.76 -22.32 3.61
CA LYS A 50 7.74 -23.37 3.49
C LYS A 50 8.12 -24.61 4.34
N PRO A 51 7.18 -25.17 5.13
CA PRO A 51 7.45 -26.38 5.90
C PRO A 51 7.61 -27.59 4.99
N ILE A 52 8.40 -28.56 5.45
CA ILE A 52 8.60 -29.85 4.81
C ILE A 52 7.55 -30.81 5.36
N TYR A 53 6.64 -31.27 4.52
CA TYR A 53 5.64 -32.27 4.89
C TYR A 53 6.17 -33.66 4.55
N VAL A 54 6.13 -34.57 5.51
CA VAL A 54 6.51 -35.98 5.34
C VAL A 54 5.37 -36.89 5.79
N SER A 55 5.27 -38.08 5.20
CA SER A 55 4.36 -39.12 5.69
C SER A 55 4.99 -39.89 6.84
N SER A 56 4.18 -40.66 7.58
CA SER A 56 4.68 -41.51 8.67
C SER A 56 5.57 -42.67 8.21
N THR A 57 5.55 -42.99 6.92
CA THR A 57 6.33 -44.09 6.32
C THR A 57 7.52 -43.60 5.50
N ASP A 58 7.74 -42.28 5.39
CA ASP A 58 8.87 -41.74 4.65
C ASP A 58 10.17 -42.01 5.40
N VAL A 59 11.08 -42.74 4.75
CA VAL A 59 12.44 -43.01 5.24
C VAL A 59 13.42 -42.21 4.39
N LEU A 60 13.18 -40.90 4.27
CA LEU A 60 13.95 -39.97 3.43
C LEU A 60 13.90 -40.34 1.95
N SER A 61 12.70 -40.28 1.35
CA SER A 61 12.58 -40.36 -0.11
C SER A 61 13.35 -39.24 -0.81
N ASP A 62 13.62 -39.42 -2.10
CA ASP A 62 14.27 -38.40 -2.93
C ASP A 62 13.49 -37.07 -2.97
N GLU A 63 12.17 -37.10 -2.78
CA GLU A 63 11.36 -35.89 -2.64
C GLU A 63 11.66 -35.16 -1.34
N THR A 64 11.60 -35.85 -0.20
CA THR A 64 11.94 -35.30 1.11
C THR A 64 13.38 -34.78 1.12
N ALA A 65 14.33 -35.54 0.58
CA ALA A 65 15.74 -35.14 0.53
C ALA A 65 15.93 -33.83 -0.26
N ARG A 66 15.24 -33.68 -1.39
CA ARG A 66 15.27 -32.43 -2.18
C ARG A 66 14.64 -31.26 -1.42
N ALA A 67 13.54 -31.48 -0.71
CA ALA A 67 12.90 -30.45 0.10
C ALA A 67 13.80 -29.99 1.25
N VAL A 68 14.44 -30.93 1.96
CA VAL A 68 15.42 -30.63 3.02
C VAL A 68 16.61 -29.85 2.46
N LEU A 69 17.15 -30.27 1.33
CA LEU A 69 18.26 -29.57 0.70
C LEU A 69 17.89 -28.12 0.31
N ALA A 70 16.70 -27.92 -0.27
CA ALA A 70 16.20 -26.58 -0.61
C ALA A 70 16.02 -25.71 0.65
N HIS A 71 15.43 -26.26 1.71
CA HIS A 71 15.22 -25.56 2.97
C HIS A 71 16.55 -25.17 3.65
N ASN A 72 17.53 -26.08 3.67
CA ASN A 72 18.86 -25.79 4.22
C ASN A 72 19.60 -24.70 3.44
N ARG A 73 19.49 -24.72 2.09
CA ARG A 73 20.05 -23.67 1.24
C ARG A 73 19.39 -22.32 1.50
N ALA A 74 18.06 -22.30 1.65
CA ALA A 74 17.32 -21.10 2.03
C ALA A 74 17.78 -20.56 3.39
N GLY A 75 17.88 -21.42 4.40
CA GLY A 75 18.36 -21.01 5.73
C GLY A 75 19.82 -20.54 5.73
N ALA A 76 20.69 -21.13 4.90
CA ALA A 76 22.05 -20.62 4.73
C ALA A 76 22.06 -19.21 4.11
N ALA A 77 21.24 -18.98 3.07
CA ALA A 77 21.18 -17.70 2.37
C ALA A 77 20.47 -16.58 3.16
N GLN A 78 19.35 -16.90 3.82
CA GLN A 78 18.48 -15.91 4.48
C GLN A 78 18.75 -15.77 5.98
N CYS A 79 19.24 -16.83 6.63
CA CYS A 79 19.42 -16.88 8.09
C CYS A 79 20.88 -17.12 8.53
N GLY A 80 21.80 -17.33 7.59
CA GLY A 80 23.21 -17.57 7.90
C GLY A 80 23.49 -18.93 8.56
N TRP A 81 22.63 -19.93 8.34
CA TRP A 81 22.87 -21.28 8.83
C TRP A 81 24.19 -21.84 8.28
N LYS A 82 24.94 -22.49 9.16
CA LYS A 82 26.18 -23.17 8.82
C LYS A 82 25.97 -24.68 8.98
N PRO A 83 26.60 -25.51 8.13
CA PRO A 83 26.64 -26.94 8.37
C PRO A 83 27.19 -27.20 9.78
N THR A 84 26.45 -27.95 10.59
CA THR A 84 26.84 -28.33 11.95
C THR A 84 27.52 -29.70 12.00
N GLY A 85 28.02 -30.18 10.85
CA GLY A 85 28.70 -31.46 10.75
C GLY A 85 29.88 -31.54 11.71
N LYS A 86 29.84 -32.52 12.61
CA LYS A 86 31.05 -33.06 13.25
C LYS A 86 31.81 -33.91 12.22
#